data_AF-A0A7L2GNE5-F1
#
_entry.id   AF-A0A7L2GNE5-F1
#
_cell.length_a   1.000
_cell.length_b   1.000
_cell.length_c   1.000
_cell.angle_alpha   90.00
_cell.angle_beta   90.00
_cell.angle_gamma   90.00
#
_symmetry.space_group_name_H-M   'P 1'
#
loop_
_entity.id
_entity.type
_entity.pdbx_description
1 polymer ?
#
loop_
_entity_poly.entity_id
_entity_poly.type
_entity_poly.pdbx_seq_one_letter_code
_entity_poly.pdbx_strand_id
1 'polypeptide(L)'
;MDATLKELTSLVKEVYPEARKKGTHFNFAIVFTDLKRPGYRVKEIGSTMSGRKGTDDSMTLQSQKFQIGDYLDIAITPPNRAPPPSSRMRPY
;
A
#
# COMPACT_ATOMS: atom_id res chain seq x y z
N MET A 1 7.38 -6.67 -12.58
CA MET A 1 7.97 -5.89 -11.48
C MET A 1 7.88 -6.72 -10.21
N ASP A 2 9.03 -7.19 -9.74
CA ASP A 2 9.21 -8.13 -8.64
C ASP A 2 9.27 -7.47 -7.26
N ALA A 3 9.33 -6.13 -7.19
CA ALA A 3 9.32 -5.39 -5.93
C ALA A 3 8.16 -5.80 -5.01
N THR A 4 8.49 -6.12 -3.76
CA THR A 4 7.56 -6.57 -2.74
C THR A 4 7.03 -5.42 -1.88
N LEU A 5 5.87 -5.61 -1.24
CA LEU A 5 5.34 -4.62 -0.29
C LEU A 5 6.33 -4.34 0.86
N LYS A 6 7.12 -5.35 1.27
CA LYS A 6 8.12 -5.18 2.32
C LYS A 6 9.29 -4.29 1.91
N GLU A 7 9.79 -4.44 0.68
CA GLU A 7 10.86 -3.59 0.14
C GLU A 7 10.39 -2.14 0.04
N LEU A 8 9.19 -1.92 -0.50
CA LEU A 8 8.58 -0.58 -0.59
C LEU A 8 8.41 0.05 0.80
N THR A 9 7.94 -0.73 1.77
CA THR A 9 7.83 -0.28 3.18
C THR A 9 9.18 0.14 3.75
N SER A 10 10.27 -0.52 3.35
CA SER A 10 11.63 -0.21 3.84
C SER A 10 12.10 1.14 3.32
N LEU A 11 11.85 1.43 2.04
CA LEU A 11 12.15 2.74 1.43
C LEU A 11 11.35 3.87 2.10
N VAL A 12 10.05 3.65 2.37
CA VAL A 12 9.22 4.65 3.08
C VAL A 12 9.81 4.98 4.46
N LYS A 13 10.34 3.99 5.18
CA LYS A 13 10.95 4.18 6.51
C LYS A 13 12.29 4.91 6.46
N GLU A 14 12.96 4.95 5.33
CA GLU A 14 14.18 5.74 5.16
C GLU A 14 13.86 7.23 5.17
N VAL A 15 12.77 7.64 4.50
CA VAL A 15 12.35 9.04 4.41
C VAL A 15 11.37 9.48 5.51
N TYR A 16 10.64 8.55 6.13
CA TYR A 16 9.70 8.84 7.22
C TYR A 16 9.98 7.96 8.46
N PRO A 17 10.93 8.36 9.32
CA PRO A 17 11.43 7.54 10.43
C PRO A 17 10.35 7.17 11.46
N GLU A 18 9.35 8.01 11.69
CA GLU A 18 8.24 7.75 12.62
C GLU A 18 7.50 6.45 12.30
N ALA A 19 7.43 6.07 11.02
CA ALA A 19 6.77 4.85 10.61
C ALA A 19 7.55 3.56 10.95
N ARG A 20 8.77 3.67 11.49
CA ARG A 20 9.53 2.53 12.04
C ARG A 20 8.95 2.02 13.34
N LYS A 21 8.15 2.82 14.05
CA LYS A 21 7.53 2.43 15.32
C LYS A 21 6.78 1.11 15.18
N LYS A 22 7.07 0.15 16.06
CA LYS A 22 6.45 -1.18 16.04
C LYS A 22 4.92 -1.05 16.09
N GLY A 23 4.24 -1.78 15.22
CA GLY A 23 2.79 -1.71 15.07
C GLY A 23 2.27 -0.62 14.13
N THR A 24 3.15 0.16 13.48
CA THR A 24 2.73 1.04 12.38
C THR A 24 2.25 0.18 11.21
N HIS A 25 1.04 0.46 10.71
CA HIS A 25 0.45 -0.21 9.56
C HIS A 25 0.68 0.60 8.28
N PHE A 26 0.94 -0.10 7.19
CA PHE A 26 1.03 0.45 5.84
C PHE A 26 0.00 -0.29 4.98
N ASN A 27 -1.01 0.41 4.50
CA ASN A 27 -1.99 -0.17 3.58
C ASN A 27 -1.70 0.33 2.16
N PHE A 28 -1.55 -0.59 1.22
CA PHE A 28 -1.15 -0.32 -0.15
C PHE A 28 -2.35 -0.40 -1.08
N ALA A 29 -2.44 0.56 -2.00
CA ALA A 29 -3.40 0.52 -3.09
C ALA A 29 -2.77 0.97 -4.40
N ILE A 30 -3.24 0.39 -5.50
CA ILE A 30 -2.91 0.84 -6.86
C ILE A 30 -3.97 1.83 -7.30
N VAL A 31 -3.53 2.99 -7.78
CA VAL A 31 -4.38 4.01 -8.40
C VAL A 31 -4.13 3.97 -9.90
N PHE A 32 -5.14 3.58 -10.68
CA PHE A 32 -5.04 3.33 -12.12
C PHE A 32 -6.14 4.08 -12.88
N THR A 33 -5.92 4.39 -14.16
CA THR A 33 -6.90 5.13 -14.98
C THR A 33 -8.16 4.31 -15.23
N ASP A 34 -9.35 4.92 -15.08
CA ASP A 34 -10.60 4.27 -15.48
C ASP A 34 -10.75 4.31 -17.01
N LEU A 35 -10.78 3.15 -17.65
CA LEU A 35 -10.96 3.05 -19.10
C LEU A 35 -12.37 3.44 -19.56
N LYS A 36 -13.36 3.45 -18.66
CA LYS A 36 -14.77 3.69 -18.99
C LYS A 36 -15.24 5.10 -18.65
N ARG A 37 -14.55 5.81 -17.78
CA ARG A 37 -14.94 7.15 -17.30
C ARG A 37 -13.69 8.02 -17.11
N PRO A 38 -13.78 9.34 -17.31
CA PRO A 38 -12.69 10.23 -16.92
C PRO A 38 -12.38 10.07 -15.43
N GLY A 39 -11.10 9.89 -15.08
CA GLY A 39 -10.62 9.82 -13.70
C GLY A 39 -9.80 8.57 -13.40
N TYR A 40 -9.53 8.37 -12.11
CA TYR A 40 -8.76 7.25 -11.58
C TYR A 40 -9.62 6.36 -10.68
N ARG A 41 -9.26 5.09 -10.59
CA ARG A 41 -9.80 4.10 -9.65
C ARG A 41 -8.72 3.63 -8.71
N VAL A 42 -9.13 3.25 -7.52
CA VAL A 42 -8.23 2.72 -6.49
C VAL A 42 -8.60 1.30 -6.15
N LYS A 43 -7.58 0.44 -6.11
CA LYS A 43 -7.68 -0.96 -5.72
C LYS A 43 -6.68 -1.23 -4.60
N GLU A 44 -7.19 -1.56 -3.43
CA GLU A 44 -6.37 -2.06 -2.32
C GLU A 44 -5.71 -3.38 -2.70
N ILE A 45 -4.41 -3.52 -2.39
CA ILE A 45 -3.60 -4.68 -2.81
C ILE A 45 -2.98 -5.47 -1.65
N GLY A 46 -2.88 -4.88 -0.46
CA GLY A 46 -2.34 -5.58 0.70
C GLY A 46 -1.79 -4.62 1.76
N SER A 47 -1.31 -5.17 2.86
CA SER A 47 -0.79 -4.36 3.96
C SER A 47 0.45 -4.93 4.63
N THR A 48 1.33 -4.07 5.16
CA THR A 48 2.47 -4.50 5.97
C THR A 48 2.45 -3.84 7.34
N MET A 49 3.27 -4.34 8.25
CA MET A 49 3.41 -3.78 9.60
C MET A 49 4.88 -3.66 10.02
N SER A 50 5.20 -2.54 10.69
CA SER A 50 6.50 -2.37 11.32
C SER A 50 6.71 -3.33 12.50
N GLY A 51 7.83 -4.06 12.47
CA GLY A 51 8.21 -4.98 13.54
C GLY A 51 7.36 -6.25 13.63
N ARG A 52 6.56 -6.58 12.60
CA ARG A 52 5.79 -7.83 12.49
C ARG A 52 5.84 -8.35 11.05
N LYS A 53 6.00 -9.65 10.88
CA LYS A 53 5.89 -10.31 9.57
C LYS A 53 4.41 -10.50 9.23
N GLY A 54 3.98 -10.01 8.07
CA GLY A 54 2.64 -10.23 7.52
C GLY A 54 2.63 -11.29 6.42
N THR A 55 1.44 -11.76 6.05
CA THR A 55 1.21 -12.64 4.87
C THR A 55 1.50 -11.92 3.56
N ASP A 56 1.32 -10.60 3.58
CA ASP A 56 1.35 -9.73 2.42
C ASP A 56 2.75 -9.17 2.15
N ASP A 57 3.69 -9.36 3.08
CA ASP A 57 5.06 -8.84 3.00
C ASP A 57 5.76 -9.28 1.70
N SER A 58 5.49 -10.50 1.22
CA SER A 58 6.06 -11.07 -0.01
C SER A 58 5.21 -10.84 -1.26
N MET A 59 4.09 -10.11 -1.17
CA MET A 59 3.31 -9.77 -2.36
C MET A 59 4.08 -8.78 -3.24
N THR A 60 4.12 -9.07 -4.54
CA THR A 60 4.83 -8.26 -5.54
C THR A 60 3.86 -7.35 -6.30
N LEU A 61 4.37 -6.24 -6.82
CA LEU A 61 3.58 -5.36 -7.69
C LEU A 61 3.05 -6.10 -8.94
N GLN A 62 3.85 -7.02 -9.49
CA GLN A 62 3.44 -7.85 -10.62
C GLN A 62 2.28 -8.79 -10.30
N SER A 63 2.27 -9.43 -9.12
CA SER A 63 1.15 -10.32 -8.76
C SER A 63 -0.18 -9.57 -8.64
N GLN A 64 -0.10 -8.25 -8.38
CA GLN A 64 -1.24 -7.35 -8.26
C GLN A 64 -1.61 -6.63 -9.56
N LYS A 65 -0.92 -6.94 -10.67
CA LYS A 65 -1.10 -6.39 -12.02
C LYS A 65 -0.82 -4.89 -12.13
N PHE A 66 0.12 -4.38 -11.33
CA PHE A 66 0.62 -3.01 -11.48
C PHE A 66 1.22 -2.79 -12.87
N GLN A 67 0.93 -1.65 -13.48
CA GLN A 67 1.45 -1.25 -14.79
C GLN A 67 2.21 0.07 -14.70
N ILE A 68 3.14 0.28 -15.63
CA ILE A 68 3.80 1.58 -15.76
C ILE A 68 2.73 2.62 -16.12
N GLY A 69 2.69 3.72 -15.36
CA GLY A 69 1.65 4.75 -15.47
C GLY A 69 0.61 4.69 -14.35
N ASP A 70 0.53 3.57 -13.61
CA ASP A 70 -0.22 3.50 -12.37
C ASP A 70 0.53 4.22 -11.24
N TYR A 71 -0.21 4.75 -10.26
CA TYR A 71 0.36 5.25 -9.02
C TYR A 71 0.17 4.25 -7.88
N LEU A 72 1.01 4.39 -6.86
CA LEU A 72 0.92 3.64 -5.62
C LEU A 72 0.51 4.57 -4.48
N ASP A 73 -0.61 4.28 -3.84
CA ASP A 73 -1.08 4.97 -2.63
C ASP A 73 -0.73 4.12 -1.40
N ILE A 74 -0.21 4.77 -0.35
CA ILE A 74 0.19 4.10 0.89
C ILE A 74 -0.38 4.85 2.08
N ALA A 75 -1.41 4.29 2.70
CA ALA A 75 -1.96 4.83 3.94
C ALA A 75 -1.15 4.34 5.15
N ILE A 76 -0.46 5.26 5.83
CA ILE A 76 0.35 4.97 7.02
C ILE A 76 -0.44 5.28 8.29
N THR A 77 -0.66 4.27 9.13
CA THR A 77 -1.40 4.41 10.41
C THR A 77 -0.50 4.08 11.60
N PRO A 78 -0.28 5.03 12.54
CA PRO A 78 0.52 4.80 13.74
C PRO A 78 -0.03 3.65 14.61
N PRO A 79 0.80 3.02 15.46
CA PRO A 79 0.34 2.02 16.41
C PRO A 79 -0.70 2.61 17.38
N ASN A 80 -1.65 1.77 17.80
CA ASN A 80 -2.79 2.10 18.67
C ASN A 80 -3.89 2.96 18.03
N ARG A 81 -3.83 3.21 16.72
CA ARG A 81 -4.95 3.77 15.97
C ARG A 81 -5.58 2.66 15.14
N ALA A 82 -6.92 2.55 15.18
CA ALA A 82 -7.61 1.61 14.32
C ALA A 82 -7.26 1.91 12.85
N PRO A 83 -6.89 0.89 12.04
CA PRO A 83 -6.72 1.07 10.61
C PRO A 83 -8.00 1.67 10.01
N PRO A 84 -7.89 2.57 9.03
CA PRO A 84 -9.08 3.03 8.31
C PRO A 84 -9.81 1.81 7.73
N PRO A 85 -11.16 1.80 7.71
CA PRO A 85 -11.93 0.68 7.19
C PRO A 85 -11.52 0.39 5.74
N SER A 86 -11.27 -0.89 5.44
CA SER A 86 -10.89 -1.40 4.12
C SER A 86 -12.00 -1.08 3.11
N SER A 87 -11.82 0.00 2.36
CA SER A 87 -12.76 0.47 1.36
C SER A 87 -12.36 -0.12 0.01
N ARG A 88 -12.87 -1.33 -0.27
CA ARG A 88 -12.47 -2.12 -1.44
C ARG A 88 -12.69 -1.41 -2.79
N MET A 89 -13.46 -0.33 -2.85
CA MET A 89 -13.48 0.64 -3.95
C MET A 89 -13.84 2.03 -3.39
N ARG A 90 -12.91 2.98 -3.43
CA ARG A 90 -13.24 4.41 -3.28
C ARG A 90 -13.25 5.06 -4.67
N PRO A 91 -14.34 5.76 -5.06
CA PRO A 91 -14.24 6.76 -6.09
C PRO A 91 -13.40 7.93 -5.55
N TYR A 92 -12.50 8.45 -6.38
CA TYR A 92 -11.88 9.77 -6.19
C TYR A 92 -12.58 10.77 -7.09
#